data_AF-A0A7K4NLG6-F1
#
_entry.id   AF-A0A7K4NLG6-F1
#
_cell.length_a   1.000
_cell.length_b   1.000
_cell.length_c   1.000
_cell.angle_alpha   90.00
_cell.angle_beta   90.00
_cell.angle_gamma   90.00
#
_symmetry.space_group_name_H-M   'P 1'
#
loop_
_entity.id
_entity.type
_entity.pdbx_description
1 polymer ?
#
loop_
_entity_poly.entity_id
_entity_poly.type
_entity_poly.pdbx_seq_one_letter_code
_entity_poly.pdbx_strand_id
1 'polypeptide(L)'
;MIIFVALILLLGTNRFPDAAKKIGKIVGEYKKAKDTVEKQMKDVTKENLEVSGPVKDERQKLDVMSNTLGIDSKSKSDEELREIIKNKIGQPEKETQTKK
;
A
#
# COMPACT_ATOMS: atom_id res chain seq x y z
N MET A 1 38.44 -20.58 -4.98
CA MET A 1 39.14 -20.39 -6.26
C MET A 1 39.07 -21.61 -7.17
N ILE A 2 39.38 -22.83 -6.70
CA ILE A 2 39.36 -24.06 -7.54
C ILE A 2 38.03 -24.25 -8.28
N ILE A 3 36.90 -24.11 -7.59
CA ILE A 3 35.56 -24.23 -8.19
C ILE A 3 35.31 -23.16 -9.26
N PHE A 4 35.75 -21.92 -9.02
CA PHE A 4 35.57 -20.82 -9.96
C PHE A 4 36.40 -21.00 -11.23
N VAL A 5 37.64 -21.48 -11.07
CA VAL A 5 38.52 -21.83 -12.18
C VAL A 5 37.94 -23.00 -12.99
N ALA A 6 37.42 -24.04 -12.33
CA ALA A 6 36.76 -25.16 -13.00
C ALA A 6 35.52 -24.69 -13.80
N LEU A 7 34.70 -23.79 -13.25
CA LEU A 7 33.55 -23.21 -13.94
C LEU A 7 33.98 -22.38 -15.16
N ILE A 8 35.01 -21.55 -15.05
CA ILE A 8 35.53 -20.77 -16.19
C ILE A 8 36.09 -21.69 -17.29
N LEU A 9 36.77 -22.78 -16.93
CA LEU A 9 37.28 -23.76 -17.89
C LEU A 9 36.14 -24.52 -18.60
N LEU A 10 35.07 -24.87 -17.89
CA LEU A 10 33.90 -25.56 -18.45
C LEU A 10 33.00 -24.65 -19.30
N LEU A 11 32.77 -23.41 -18.86
CA LEU A 11 31.85 -22.45 -19.51
C LEU A 11 32.54 -21.57 -20.55
N GLY A 12 33.86 -21.47 -20.48
CA GLY A 12 34.67 -20.56 -21.27
C GLY A 12 34.63 -19.11 -20.76
N THR A 13 35.72 -18.39 -20.96
CA THR A 13 35.90 -16.98 -20.52
C THR A 13 34.99 -15.99 -21.25
N ASN A 14 34.41 -16.37 -22.39
CA ASN A 14 33.55 -15.48 -23.18
C ASN A 14 32.09 -15.48 -22.72
N ARG A 15 31.64 -16.54 -22.02
CA ARG A 15 30.23 -16.66 -21.57
C ARG A 15 30.00 -16.09 -20.18
N PHE A 16 31.02 -16.16 -19.32
CA PHE A 16 30.94 -15.68 -17.94
C PHE A 16 30.66 -14.16 -17.83
N PRO A 17 31.36 -13.26 -18.57
CA PRO A 17 31.10 -11.83 -18.48
C PRO A 17 29.71 -11.43 -18.97
N ASP A 18 29.21 -12.06 -20.03
CA ASP A 18 27.89 -11.76 -20.59
C ASP A 18 26.75 -12.24 -19.67
N ALA A 19 26.90 -13.41 -19.06
CA ALA A 19 25.97 -13.90 -18.04
C ALA A 19 25.97 -12.97 -16.82
N ALA A 20 27.14 -12.56 -16.32
CA ALA A 20 27.26 -11.63 -15.21
C ALA A 20 26.62 -10.27 -15.53
N LYS A 21 26.81 -9.72 -16.74
CA LYS A 21 26.14 -8.49 -17.19
C LYS A 21 24.62 -8.61 -17.18
N LYS A 22 24.08 -9.72 -17.71
CA LYS A 22 22.62 -9.97 -17.73
C LYS A 22 22.05 -10.09 -16.33
N ILE A 23 22.69 -10.89 -15.46
CA ILE A 23 22.28 -11.06 -14.07
C ILE A 23 22.37 -9.74 -13.32
N GLY A 24 23.46 -9.00 -13.48
CA GLY A 24 23.66 -7.68 -12.87
C GLY A 24 22.58 -6.68 -13.29
N LYS A 25 22.19 -6.67 -14.58
CA LYS A 25 21.09 -5.84 -15.07
C LYS A 25 19.75 -6.21 -14.41
N ILE A 26 19.40 -7.50 -14.39
CA ILE A 26 18.15 -7.99 -13.78
C ILE A 26 18.10 -7.65 -12.29
N VAL A 27 19.17 -7.93 -11.55
CA VAL A 27 19.26 -7.64 -10.11
C VAL A 27 19.19 -6.13 -9.85
N GLY A 28 19.83 -5.33 -10.70
CA GLY A 28 19.78 -3.86 -10.61
C GLY A 28 18.38 -3.29 -10.86
N GLU A 29 17.71 -3.74 -11.92
CA GLU A 29 16.33 -3.34 -12.24
C GLU A 29 15.35 -3.78 -11.16
N TYR A 30 15.47 -5.02 -10.66
CA TYR A 30 14.67 -5.52 -9.55
C TYR A 30 14.85 -4.70 -8.28
N LYS A 31 16.10 -4.41 -7.89
CA LYS A 31 16.40 -3.59 -6.71
C LYS A 31 15.80 -2.19 -6.85
N LYS A 32 15.95 -1.56 -8.02
CA LYS A 32 15.36 -0.25 -8.30
C LYS A 32 13.84 -0.28 -8.19
N ALA A 33 13.18 -1.31 -8.74
CA ALA A 33 11.73 -1.46 -8.65
C ALA A 33 11.28 -1.65 -7.21
N LYS A 34 11.95 -2.54 -6.46
CA LYS A 34 11.67 -2.76 -5.03
C LYS A 34 11.83 -1.48 -4.21
N ASP A 35 12.95 -0.78 -4.35
CA ASP A 35 13.24 0.45 -3.62
C ASP A 35 12.21 1.54 -3.96
N THR A 36 11.78 1.63 -5.23
CA THR A 36 10.74 2.57 -5.65
C THR A 36 9.39 2.23 -5.01
N VAL A 37 8.97 0.96 -5.05
CA VAL A 37 7.71 0.51 -4.42
C VAL A 37 7.76 0.72 -2.91
N GLU A 38 8.84 0.35 -2.24
CA GLU A 38 9.00 0.53 -0.81
C GLU A 38 8.95 2.01 -0.42
N LYS A 39 9.62 2.87 -1.20
CA LYS A 39 9.57 4.33 -0.99
C LYS A 39 8.16 4.87 -1.18
N GLN A 40 7.46 4.51 -2.26
CA GLN A 40 6.08 4.93 -2.50
C GLN A 40 5.14 4.47 -1.38
N MET A 41 5.27 3.22 -0.93
CA MET A 41 4.46 2.70 0.18
C MET A 41 4.74 3.44 1.49
N LYS A 42 6.01 3.78 1.76
CA LYS A 42 6.40 4.59 2.92
C LYS A 42 5.92 6.03 2.82
N ASP A 43 5.93 6.62 1.63
CA ASP A 43 5.46 7.99 1.42
C ASP A 43 3.92 8.05 1.53
N VAL A 44 3.19 7.05 1.01
CA VAL A 44 1.73 6.90 1.18
C VAL A 44 1.32 6.68 2.64
N THR A 45 2.15 6.00 3.44
CA THR A 45 1.91 5.84 4.89
C THR A 45 2.40 7.03 5.73
N LYS A 46 3.19 7.95 5.15
CA LYS A 46 3.61 9.21 5.81
C LYS A 46 2.62 10.33 5.60
N GLU A 47 1.93 10.37 4.46
CA GLU A 47 0.64 11.05 4.43
C GLU A 47 -0.25 10.29 5.43
N ASN A 48 -0.88 10.98 6.39
CA ASN A 48 -1.63 10.38 7.52
C ASN A 48 -2.91 9.63 7.06
N LEU A 49 -2.82 8.77 6.05
CA LEU A 49 -3.76 7.71 5.80
C LEU A 49 -3.52 6.67 6.89
N GLU A 50 -4.21 6.83 8.02
CA GLU A 50 -4.33 5.77 9.02
C GLU A 50 -5.03 4.57 8.40
N VAL A 51 -4.28 3.75 7.66
CA VAL A 51 -4.78 2.49 7.12
C VAL A 51 -4.84 1.52 8.30
N SER A 52 -5.98 1.50 8.99
CA SER A 52 -6.26 0.66 10.17
C SER A 52 -6.22 -0.87 9.89
N GLY A 53 -5.74 -1.30 8.72
CA GLY A 53 -5.78 -2.68 8.26
C GLY A 53 -7.20 -3.14 7.90
N PRO A 54 -7.39 -4.43 7.55
CA PRO A 54 -8.71 -4.99 7.33
C PRO A 54 -9.55 -4.90 8.61
N VAL A 55 -10.78 -4.41 8.47
CA VAL A 55 -11.81 -4.46 9.50
C VAL A 55 -12.29 -5.90 9.72
N LYS A 56 -12.66 -6.22 10.97
CA LYS A 56 -13.00 -7.59 11.41
C LYS A 56 -14.42 -7.99 11.04
N ASP A 57 -15.35 -7.05 11.03
CA ASP A 57 -16.77 -7.28 10.78
C ASP A 57 -17.44 -6.06 10.11
N GLU A 58 -18.73 -6.19 9.84
CA GLU A 58 -19.52 -5.14 9.20
C GLU A 58 -19.76 -3.93 10.12
N ARG A 59 -19.93 -4.15 11.43
CA ARG A 59 -20.11 -3.04 12.37
C ARG A 59 -18.89 -2.12 12.35
N GLN A 60 -17.69 -2.70 12.37
CA GLN A 60 -16.45 -1.95 12.29
C GLN A 60 -16.30 -1.18 10.96
N LYS A 61 -16.83 -1.70 9.84
CA LYS A 61 -16.88 -0.93 8.57
C LYS A 61 -17.73 0.33 8.73
N LEU A 62 -18.92 0.18 9.31
CA LEU A 62 -19.85 1.29 9.52
C LEU A 62 -19.29 2.32 10.50
N ASP A 63 -18.60 1.88 11.55
CA ASP A 63 -17.93 2.77 12.51
C ASP A 63 -16.79 3.57 11.85
N VAL A 64 -15.95 2.94 11.02
CA VAL A 64 -14.88 3.65 10.30
C VAL A 64 -15.47 4.66 9.30
N MET A 65 -16.48 4.27 8.54
CA MET A 65 -17.15 5.16 7.57
C MET A 65 -17.86 6.31 8.25
N SER A 66 -18.59 6.05 9.33
CA SER A 66 -19.31 7.09 10.09
C SER A 66 -18.35 8.08 10.74
N ASN A 67 -17.23 7.60 11.33
CA ASN A 67 -16.21 8.48 11.91
C ASN A 67 -15.57 9.37 10.84
N THR A 68 -15.26 8.79 9.66
CA THR A 68 -14.73 9.55 8.50
C THR A 68 -15.72 10.62 8.04
N LEU A 69 -17.01 10.33 8.12
CA LEU A 69 -18.09 11.23 7.71
C LEU A 69 -18.58 12.16 8.85
N GLY A 70 -17.96 12.13 10.04
CA GLY A 70 -18.41 12.93 11.19
C GLY A 70 -19.82 12.59 11.69
N ILE A 71 -20.21 11.31 11.64
CA ILE A 71 -21.49 10.78 12.12
C ILE A 71 -21.25 10.07 13.46
N ASP A 72 -22.04 10.38 14.49
CA ASP A 72 -22.00 9.62 15.76
C ASP A 72 -22.66 8.24 15.60
N SER A 73 -21.88 7.18 15.80
CA SER A 73 -22.32 5.80 15.62
C SER A 73 -22.79 5.11 16.90
N LYS A 74 -22.49 5.64 18.10
CA LYS A 74 -22.66 4.91 19.37
C LYS A 74 -24.09 4.50 19.67
N SER A 75 -25.05 5.34 19.29
CA SER A 75 -26.48 5.12 19.56
C SER A 75 -27.27 4.64 18.35
N LYS A 76 -26.60 4.28 17.25
CA LYS A 76 -27.25 3.93 15.98
C LYS A 76 -27.12 2.45 15.67
N SER A 77 -28.20 1.87 15.17
CA SER A 77 -28.20 0.53 14.57
C SER A 77 -27.43 0.50 13.26
N ASP A 78 -27.05 -0.70 12.81
CA ASP A 78 -26.31 -0.89 11.56
C ASP A 78 -27.11 -0.39 10.35
N GLU A 79 -28.43 -0.57 10.37
CA GLU A 79 -29.31 -0.15 9.28
C GLU A 79 -29.42 1.37 9.18
N GLU A 80 -29.57 2.05 10.31
CA GLU A 80 -29.56 3.52 10.36
C GLU A 80 -28.22 4.08 9.90
N LEU A 81 -27.10 3.46 10.29
CA LEU A 81 -25.77 3.86 9.84
C LEU A 81 -25.62 3.72 8.34
N ARG A 82 -26.05 2.60 7.75
CA ARG A 82 -26.02 2.39 6.30
C ARG A 82 -26.81 3.45 5.56
N GLU A 83 -28.02 3.78 6.03
CA GLU A 83 -28.87 4.79 5.40
C GLU A 83 -28.21 6.18 5.44
N ILE A 84 -27.71 6.60 6.62
CA ILE A 84 -27.06 7.91 6.77
C ILE A 84 -25.78 7.99 5.93
N ILE A 85 -24.95 6.96 5.95
CA ILE A 85 -23.71 6.89 5.16
C ILE A 85 -24.03 6.97 3.67
N LYS A 86 -24.99 6.16 3.19
CA LYS A 86 -25.42 6.16 1.78
C LYS A 86 -25.88 7.54 1.32
N ASN A 87 -26.60 8.27 2.17
CA ASN A 87 -27.10 9.60 1.85
C ASN A 87 -26.00 10.67 1.88
N LYS A 88 -24.94 10.48 2.69
CA LYS A 88 -23.86 11.47 2.85
C LYS A 88 -22.71 11.28 1.86
N ILE A 89 -22.46 10.05 1.40
CA ILE A 89 -21.45 9.76 0.37
C ILE A 89 -21.83 10.47 -0.94
N GLY A 90 -20.87 11.16 -1.54
CA GLY A 90 -21.06 11.88 -2.82
C GLY A 90 -21.72 13.24 -2.68
N GLN A 91 -22.09 13.68 -1.47
CA GLN A 91 -22.48 15.06 -1.21
C GLN A 91 -21.24 15.88 -0.82
N PRO A 92 -21.07 17.11 -1.35
CA PRO A 92 -20.03 18.01 -0.87
C PRO A 92 -20.27 18.33 0.61
N GLU A 93 -19.20 18.34 1.41
CA GLU A 93 -19.28 18.71 2.82
C GLU A 93 -19.90 20.10 2.96
N LYS A 94 -21.08 20.18 3.58
CA LYS A 94 -21.59 21.47 4.04
C LYS A 94 -20.78 21.82 5.28
N GLU A 95 -19.86 22.78 5.13
CA GLU A 95 -19.11 23.38 6.23
C GLU A 95 -20.08 23.71 7.38
N THR A 96 -20.00 22.95 8.46
CA THR A 96 -20.70 23.29 9.70
C THR A 96 -19.97 24.50 10.28
N GLN A 97 -20.44 25.70 9.91
CA GLN A 97 -20.04 26.95 10.54
C GLN A 97 -20.33 26.84 12.04
N THR A 98 -19.28 26.60 12.82
CA THR A 98 -19.33 26.81 14.26
C THR A 98 -19.31 28.32 14.46
N LYS A 99 -20.50 28.92 14.58
CA LYS A 99 -20.64 30.28 15.09
C LYS A 99 -20.07 30.31 16.51
N LYS A 100 -19.08 31.17 16.73
CA LYS A 100 -18.74 31.71 18.05
C LYS A 100 -19.24 33.14 18.11
#